data_AF-A0A838DHS6-F1
#
_entry.id   AF-A0A838DHS6-F1
#
_cell.length_a   1.000
_cell.length_b   1.000
_cell.length_c   1.000
_cell.angle_alpha   90.00
_cell.angle_beta   90.00
_cell.angle_gamma   90.00
#
_symmetry.space_group_name_H-M   'P 1'
#
loop_
_entity.id
_entity.type
_entity.pdbx_description
1 polymer ?
#
loop_
_entity_poly.entity_id
_entity_poly.type
_entity_poly.pdbx_seq_one_letter_code
_entity_poly.pdbx_strand_id
1 'polypeptide(L)'
;MDETGRKIEIFEPFGGAIELTKRILFQPFDFMKWLVIGFAAFLAGLADGTHVGLPGNFGFGDFKGGASTRNLEAVQEEAMSWLFTGVLAVVIVAVVVMVVLFLWLGSRGRFMFVDCIVRNRGAIAEPWREYRREGNSLFLFSLASTVAFLLALAVLALPLLISFFRTGEFSDFGAWQIVYLVVIASLFMLAWIAWAVLVWFAVPVMYRRRCGALAALGEVVKLVAAHPIPFVLFVLFSAVLVIAGALVSCALTCVTCCIAALPYIGTVILLPLYMFYYAYTLLFLQQFGRDSDAWGGLAAEPASPRTDEPPLSQPPPLPM
;
A
#
# COMPACT_ATOMS: atom_id res chain seq x y z
N MET A 1 7.19 29.48 -15.31
CA MET A 1 5.81 29.95 -15.52
C MET A 1 5.29 29.15 -16.68
N ASP A 2 4.54 28.08 -16.41
CA ASP A 2 3.86 27.28 -17.43
C ASP A 2 2.40 27.70 -17.54
N GLU A 3 1.83 27.59 -18.73
CA GLU A 3 0.66 28.28 -19.31
C GLU A 3 -0.71 28.07 -18.65
N THR A 4 -0.77 27.56 -17.43
CA THR A 4 -1.92 27.76 -16.54
C THR A 4 -1.37 28.20 -15.20
N GLY A 5 -1.55 29.47 -14.85
CA GLY A 5 -1.08 30.10 -13.59
C GLY A 5 -1.75 29.54 -12.32
N ARG A 6 -1.91 28.22 -12.22
CA ARG A 6 -2.40 27.54 -11.03
C ARG A 6 -1.21 27.36 -10.11
N LYS A 7 -1.18 28.17 -9.05
CA LYS A 7 -0.23 28.01 -7.96
C LYS A 7 -0.43 26.61 -7.38
N ILE A 8 0.65 25.83 -7.28
CA ILE A 8 0.58 24.50 -6.68
C ILE A 8 0.42 24.71 -5.17
N GLU A 9 -0.75 24.38 -4.66
CA GLU A 9 -1.13 24.62 -3.27
C GLU A 9 -1.34 23.29 -2.54
N ILE A 10 -0.77 23.19 -1.35
CA ILE A 10 -0.79 21.96 -0.53
C ILE A 10 -2.07 21.90 0.32
N PHE A 11 -2.66 23.06 0.63
CA PHE A 11 -3.83 23.19 1.49
C PHE A 11 -5.17 23.07 0.75
N GLU A 12 -5.25 23.51 -0.52
CA GLU A 12 -6.44 23.30 -1.36
C GLU A 12 -6.84 21.80 -1.47
N PRO A 13 -5.93 20.86 -1.82
CA PRO A 13 -6.26 19.44 -1.90
C PRO A 13 -6.53 18.83 -0.53
N PHE A 14 -5.99 19.41 0.55
CA PHE A 14 -6.29 18.98 1.92
C PHE A 14 -7.76 19.22 2.26
N GLY A 15 -8.28 20.43 2.01
CA GLY A 15 -9.69 20.75 2.21
C GLY A 15 -10.61 19.88 1.34
N GLY A 16 -10.28 19.77 0.04
CA GLY A 16 -11.02 18.94 -0.89
C GLY A 16 -11.05 17.45 -0.50
N ALA A 17 -9.95 16.93 0.07
CA ALA A 17 -9.88 15.54 0.51
C ALA A 17 -10.81 15.26 1.71
N ILE A 18 -10.94 16.22 2.63
CA ILE A 18 -11.90 16.12 3.76
C ILE A 18 -13.33 16.11 3.22
N GLU A 19 -13.66 17.00 2.30
CA GLU A 19 -15.00 17.06 1.69
C GLU A 19 -15.32 15.80 0.89
N LEU A 20 -14.39 15.29 0.10
CA LEU A 20 -14.56 14.05 -0.65
C LEU A 20 -14.76 12.86 0.27
N THR A 21 -13.96 12.75 1.34
CA THR A 21 -14.12 11.70 2.34
C THR A 21 -15.49 11.78 3.02
N LYS A 22 -15.92 12.99 3.41
CA LYS A 22 -17.26 13.21 3.97
C LYS A 22 -18.37 12.79 3.00
N ARG A 23 -18.24 13.15 1.73
CA ARG A 23 -19.22 12.83 0.68
C ARG A 23 -19.34 11.34 0.46
N ILE A 24 -18.22 10.62 0.36
CA ILE A 24 -18.23 9.18 0.01
C ILE A 24 -18.67 8.31 1.20
N LEU A 25 -18.18 8.61 2.42
CA LEU A 25 -18.44 7.78 3.60
C LEU A 25 -19.75 8.15 4.32
N PHE A 26 -20.14 9.43 4.33
CA PHE A 26 -21.22 9.90 5.19
C PHE A 26 -22.44 10.47 4.44
N GLN A 27 -22.39 10.64 3.11
CA GLN A 27 -23.48 11.27 2.33
C GLN A 27 -23.81 10.54 1.00
N PRO A 28 -24.74 9.56 0.99
CA PRO A 28 -25.47 8.99 2.12
C PRO A 28 -24.61 7.98 2.91
N PHE A 29 -24.85 7.88 4.22
CA PHE A 29 -24.24 6.82 5.04
C PHE A 29 -24.90 5.47 4.73
N ASP A 30 -24.11 4.55 4.20
CA ASP A 30 -24.49 3.16 3.96
C ASP A 30 -23.45 2.25 4.63
N PHE A 31 -23.90 1.49 5.62
CA PHE A 31 -23.04 0.60 6.40
C PHE A 31 -22.41 -0.51 5.55
N MET A 32 -23.16 -1.06 4.58
CA MET A 32 -22.62 -2.10 3.70
C MET A 32 -21.55 -1.51 2.78
N LYS A 33 -21.80 -0.33 2.20
CA LYS A 33 -20.79 0.40 1.44
C LYS A 33 -19.55 0.69 2.29
N TRP A 34 -19.72 1.09 3.55
CA TRP A 34 -18.62 1.34 4.48
C TRP A 34 -17.75 0.09 4.68
N LEU A 35 -18.37 -1.07 4.97
CA LEU A 35 -17.63 -2.32 5.16
C LEU A 35 -16.92 -2.77 3.88
N VAL A 36 -17.55 -2.60 2.72
CA VAL A 36 -16.93 -2.94 1.43
C VAL A 36 -15.72 -2.06 1.13
N ILE A 37 -15.83 -0.75 1.37
CA ILE A 37 -14.70 0.19 1.19
C ILE A 37 -13.63 -0.10 2.24
N GLY A 38 -14.01 -0.44 3.47
CA GLY A 38 -13.12 -0.90 4.53
C GLY A 38 -12.35 -2.16 4.14
N PHE A 39 -13.02 -3.12 3.50
CA PHE A 39 -12.37 -4.32 2.97
C PHE A 39 -11.40 -3.98 1.83
N ALA A 40 -11.77 -3.10 0.90
CA ALA A 40 -10.85 -2.64 -0.14
C ALA A 40 -9.62 -1.92 0.46
N ALA A 41 -9.81 -1.10 1.49
CA ALA A 41 -8.72 -0.43 2.24
C ALA A 41 -7.82 -1.44 2.97
N PHE A 42 -8.43 -2.42 3.64
CA PHE A 42 -7.71 -3.51 4.30
C PHE A 42 -6.84 -4.29 3.30
N LEU A 43 -7.42 -4.68 2.16
CA LEU A 43 -6.67 -5.35 1.10
C LEU A 43 -5.52 -4.46 0.62
N ALA A 44 -5.78 -3.19 0.31
CA ALA A 44 -4.74 -2.25 -0.13
C ALA A 44 -3.56 -2.18 0.87
N GLY A 45 -3.86 -2.22 2.17
CA GLY A 45 -2.88 -2.20 3.26
C GLY A 45 -2.09 -3.50 3.46
N LEU A 46 -2.56 -4.66 2.96
CA LEU A 46 -1.85 -5.96 3.10
C LEU A 46 -0.47 -5.96 2.43
N ALA A 47 -0.32 -5.24 1.31
CA ALA A 47 0.94 -5.20 0.58
C ALA A 47 1.95 -4.19 1.13
N ASP A 48 1.48 -3.20 1.90
CA ASP A 48 2.33 -2.13 2.43
C ASP A 48 3.08 -2.53 3.70
N GLY A 49 2.68 -3.62 4.37
CA GLY A 49 3.21 -4.03 5.67
C GLY A 49 3.00 -3.00 6.80
N THR A 50 2.46 -1.82 6.46
CA THR A 50 2.25 -0.66 7.31
C THR A 50 0.76 -0.42 7.46
N HIS A 51 0.09 -1.29 8.20
CA HIS A 51 -1.22 -0.94 8.76
C HIS A 51 -0.98 0.26 9.69
N VAL A 52 -1.60 1.41 9.39
CA VAL A 52 -1.47 2.73 10.07
C VAL A 52 -2.08 2.71 11.49
N GLY A 53 -1.93 1.61 12.21
CA GLY A 53 -2.43 1.41 13.56
C GLY A 53 -1.51 0.60 14.46
N LEU A 54 -0.45 -0.01 13.93
CA LEU A 54 0.55 -0.73 14.72
C LEU A 54 1.92 -0.61 14.02
N PRO A 55 3.05 -0.60 14.75
CA PRO A 55 4.30 -1.07 14.20
C PRO A 55 4.13 -2.58 13.92
N GLY A 56 3.47 -2.90 12.81
CA GLY A 56 3.35 -4.24 12.26
C GLY A 56 4.69 -4.64 11.69
N ASN A 57 5.68 -4.79 12.57
CA ASN A 57 6.90 -5.48 12.27
C ASN A 57 6.54 -6.92 11.92
N PHE A 58 6.25 -7.20 10.65
CA PHE A 58 6.64 -8.47 10.01
C PHE A 58 8.16 -8.54 9.85
N GLY A 59 8.91 -7.79 10.66
CA GLY A 59 10.29 -8.16 10.92
C GLY A 59 10.24 -9.54 11.56
N PHE A 60 11.00 -10.44 10.96
CA PHE A 60 11.62 -11.58 11.62
C PHE A 60 12.53 -11.05 12.76
N GLY A 61 11.93 -10.37 13.73
CA GLY A 61 12.56 -9.75 14.87
C GLY A 61 12.34 -10.64 16.07
N ASP A 62 13.42 -11.23 16.54
CA ASP A 62 13.55 -11.94 17.80
C ASP A 62 12.87 -13.32 17.86
N PHE A 63 13.36 -14.26 17.04
CA PHE A 63 13.61 -15.60 17.59
C PHE A 63 14.71 -15.47 18.65
N LYS A 64 14.34 -15.02 19.85
CA LYS A 64 15.04 -15.50 21.04
C LYS A 64 14.71 -16.97 21.16
N GLY A 65 15.45 -17.78 20.42
CA GLY A 65 15.65 -19.19 20.73
C GLY A 65 16.42 -19.27 22.04
N GLY A 66 15.74 -18.93 23.15
CA GLY A 66 16.11 -19.41 24.47
C GLY A 66 15.79 -20.91 24.51
N ALA A 67 16.53 -21.70 23.74
CA ALA A 67 16.58 -23.14 23.95
C ALA A 67 17.41 -23.38 25.21
N SER A 68 16.79 -23.11 26.37
CA SER A 68 17.19 -23.75 27.61
C SER A 68 16.87 -25.23 27.48
N THR A 69 17.79 -25.99 26.91
CA THR A 69 17.79 -27.45 26.93
C THR A 69 19.10 -27.94 27.55
N ARG A 70 19.39 -27.47 28.77
CA ARG A 70 20.05 -28.38 29.71
C ARG A 70 19.03 -29.48 29.99
N ASN A 71 19.38 -30.73 29.67
CA ASN A 71 18.67 -31.98 29.99
C ASN A 71 17.77 -32.60 28.90
N LEU A 72 18.26 -32.76 27.66
CA LEU A 72 17.69 -33.77 26.71
C LEU A 72 18.79 -34.56 25.96
N GLU A 73 19.95 -34.78 26.59
CA GLU A 73 21.12 -35.43 25.97
C GLU A 73 21.07 -36.97 25.91
N ALA A 74 19.90 -37.62 25.77
CA ALA A 74 19.89 -39.10 25.78
C ALA A 74 18.87 -39.83 24.88
N VAL A 75 18.00 -39.17 24.11
CA VAL A 75 16.93 -39.91 23.39
C VAL A 75 16.76 -39.53 21.90
N GLN A 76 17.48 -38.55 21.35
CA GLN A 76 16.99 -37.87 20.12
C GLN A 76 18.03 -37.63 19.01
N GLU A 77 19.13 -38.38 18.91
CA GLU A 77 20.25 -37.93 18.05
C GLU A 77 20.23 -38.37 16.57
N GLU A 78 19.44 -39.36 16.10
CA GLU A 78 19.57 -39.76 14.67
C GLU A 78 18.28 -39.94 13.86
N ALA A 79 17.10 -40.05 14.47
CA ALA A 79 15.85 -40.24 13.70
C ALA A 79 15.03 -38.95 13.47
N MET A 80 15.31 -37.87 14.22
CA MET A 80 14.48 -36.65 14.27
C MET A 80 15.04 -35.48 13.43
N SER A 81 16.30 -35.54 12.98
CA SER A 81 16.93 -34.45 12.22
C SER A 81 16.25 -34.19 10.87
N TRP A 82 15.94 -35.24 10.09
CA TRP A 82 15.29 -35.09 8.78
C TRP A 82 13.84 -34.60 8.90
N LEU A 83 13.11 -35.03 9.94
CA LEU A 83 11.73 -34.60 10.19
C LEU A 83 11.68 -33.14 10.64
N PHE A 84 12.57 -32.69 11.54
CA PHE A 84 12.65 -31.28 11.93
C PHE A 84 13.10 -30.38 10.78
N THR A 85 14.11 -30.78 10.00
CA THR A 85 14.54 -30.02 8.81
C THR A 85 13.44 -29.98 7.75
N GLY A 86 12.74 -31.09 7.51
CA GLY A 86 11.62 -31.16 6.58
C GLY A 86 10.43 -30.29 6.99
N VAL A 87 10.02 -30.35 8.26
CA VAL A 87 8.93 -29.52 8.80
C VAL A 87 9.31 -28.04 8.77
N LEU A 88 10.54 -27.68 9.14
CA LEU A 88 11.02 -26.30 9.07
C LEU A 88 11.00 -25.77 7.62
N ALA A 89 11.46 -26.57 6.66
CA ALA A 89 11.41 -26.20 5.25
C ALA A 89 9.97 -25.99 4.77
N VAL A 90 9.04 -26.88 5.12
CA VAL A 90 7.62 -26.74 4.78
C VAL A 90 7.01 -25.48 5.41
N VAL A 91 7.33 -25.17 6.66
CA VAL A 91 6.86 -23.96 7.34
C VAL A 91 7.40 -22.71 6.66
N ILE A 92 8.69 -22.68 6.31
CA ILE A 92 9.30 -21.55 5.59
C ILE A 92 8.62 -21.35 4.23
N VAL A 93 8.42 -22.43 3.46
CA VAL A 93 7.73 -22.37 2.18
C VAL A 93 6.29 -21.86 2.35
N ALA A 94 5.56 -22.35 3.36
CA ALA A 94 4.21 -21.88 3.66
C ALA A 94 4.16 -20.39 4.01
N VAL A 95 5.11 -19.89 4.81
CA VAL A 95 5.23 -18.46 5.14
C VAL A 95 5.54 -17.64 3.90
N VAL A 96 6.48 -18.07 3.06
CA VAL A 96 6.82 -17.38 1.80
C VAL A 96 5.61 -17.32 0.87
N VAL A 97 4.89 -18.43 0.70
CA VAL A 97 3.65 -18.46 -0.10
C VAL A 97 2.62 -17.48 0.48
N MET A 98 2.44 -17.43 1.79
CA MET A 98 1.52 -16.50 2.44
C MET A 98 1.90 -15.04 2.20
N VAL A 99 3.18 -14.68 2.33
CA VAL A 99 3.68 -13.33 2.07
C VAL A 99 3.44 -12.94 0.61
N VAL A 100 3.76 -13.84 -0.33
CA VAL A 100 3.53 -13.60 -1.76
C VAL A 100 2.05 -13.41 -2.07
N LEU A 101 1.18 -14.21 -1.44
CA LEU A 101 -0.27 -14.08 -1.57
C LEU A 101 -0.77 -12.73 -1.04
N PHE A 102 -0.29 -12.26 0.12
CA PHE A 102 -0.67 -10.95 0.67
C PHE A 102 -0.17 -9.79 -0.18
N LEU A 103 1.06 -9.85 -0.70
CA LEU A 103 1.59 -8.86 -1.64
C LEU A 103 0.75 -8.80 -2.93
N TRP A 104 0.38 -9.96 -3.47
CA TRP A 104 -0.48 -10.04 -4.65
C TRP A 104 -1.88 -9.47 -4.37
N LEU A 105 -2.46 -9.85 -3.24
CA LEU A 105 -3.79 -9.42 -2.85
C LEU A 105 -3.83 -7.90 -2.59
N GLY A 106 -2.80 -7.35 -1.95
CA GLY A 106 -2.74 -5.91 -1.71
C GLY A 106 -2.41 -5.07 -2.93
N SER A 107 -1.61 -5.59 -3.85
CA SER A 107 -1.41 -4.96 -5.17
C SER A 107 -2.75 -4.77 -5.91
N ARG A 108 -3.68 -5.72 -5.77
CA ARG A 108 -5.04 -5.59 -6.32
C ARG A 108 -5.92 -4.70 -5.47
N GLY A 109 -5.85 -4.82 -4.15
CA GLY A 109 -6.62 -4.02 -3.20
C GLY A 109 -6.48 -2.51 -3.43
N ARG A 110 -5.27 -2.04 -3.78
CA ARG A 110 -5.02 -0.63 -4.10
C ARG A 110 -5.88 -0.12 -5.26
N PHE A 111 -6.00 -0.88 -6.35
CA PHE A 111 -6.83 -0.47 -7.49
C PHE A 111 -8.32 -0.48 -7.16
N MET A 112 -8.80 -1.44 -6.37
CA MET A 112 -10.18 -1.45 -5.87
C MET A 112 -10.46 -0.25 -4.98
N PHE A 113 -9.54 0.09 -4.07
CA PHE A 113 -9.73 1.22 -3.17
C PHE A 113 -9.76 2.55 -3.93
N VAL A 114 -8.87 2.72 -4.92
CA VAL A 114 -8.90 3.88 -5.82
C VAL A 114 -10.21 3.93 -6.62
N ASP A 115 -10.70 2.80 -7.15
CA ASP A 115 -11.99 2.76 -7.86
C ASP A 115 -13.17 3.16 -6.95
N CYS A 116 -13.18 2.67 -5.70
CA CYS A 116 -14.17 3.04 -4.70
C CYS A 116 -14.21 4.56 -4.44
N ILE A 117 -13.04 5.21 -4.40
CA ILE A 117 -12.92 6.66 -4.20
C ILE A 117 -13.37 7.41 -5.45
N VAL A 118 -12.84 7.03 -6.61
CA VAL A 118 -13.00 7.77 -7.85
C VAL A 118 -14.43 7.67 -8.39
N ARG A 119 -15.05 6.48 -8.32
CA ARG A 119 -16.43 6.23 -8.79
C ARG A 119 -17.49 6.29 -7.69
N ASN A 120 -17.10 6.55 -6.44
CA ASN A 120 -18.01 6.62 -5.29
C ASN A 120 -18.93 5.38 -5.13
N ARG A 121 -18.42 4.19 -5.42
CA ARG A 121 -19.18 2.92 -5.40
C ARG A 121 -18.54 1.87 -4.49
N GLY A 122 -19.36 1.08 -3.81
CA GLY A 122 -18.91 -0.07 -3.00
C GLY A 122 -18.91 -1.37 -3.80
N ALA A 123 -18.20 -1.42 -4.93
CA ALA A 123 -18.14 -2.62 -5.78
C ALA A 123 -16.74 -3.22 -5.77
N ILE A 124 -16.61 -4.50 -5.38
CA ILE A 124 -15.32 -5.21 -5.34
C ILE A 124 -15.12 -6.06 -6.60
N ALA A 125 -16.15 -6.82 -7.00
CA ALA A 125 -16.02 -7.85 -8.04
C ALA A 125 -15.72 -7.28 -9.43
N GLU A 126 -16.29 -6.12 -9.76
CA GLU A 126 -16.10 -5.47 -11.07
C GLU A 126 -14.67 -4.91 -11.22
N PRO A 127 -14.16 -4.03 -10.32
CA PRO A 127 -12.78 -3.56 -10.41
C PRO A 127 -11.75 -4.68 -10.22
N TRP A 128 -12.06 -5.75 -9.47
CA TRP A 128 -11.19 -6.92 -9.36
C TRP A 128 -10.91 -7.59 -10.72
N ARG A 129 -11.93 -7.66 -11.59
CA ARG A 129 -11.80 -8.25 -12.94
C ARG A 129 -11.18 -7.26 -13.91
N GLU A 130 -11.57 -5.99 -13.82
CA GLU A 130 -11.18 -4.93 -14.74
C GLU A 130 -9.70 -4.56 -14.62
N TYR A 131 -9.16 -4.46 -13.39
CA TYR A 131 -7.77 -4.05 -13.13
C TYR A 131 -6.80 -5.23 -12.95
N ARG A 132 -7.16 -6.42 -13.47
CA ARG A 132 -6.37 -7.65 -13.30
C ARG A 132 -4.97 -7.52 -13.89
N ARG A 133 -4.86 -6.85 -15.04
CA ARG A 133 -3.60 -6.72 -15.80
C ARG A 133 -2.66 -5.74 -15.08
N GLU A 134 -3.18 -4.61 -14.66
CA GLU A 134 -2.49 -3.54 -13.94
C GLU A 134 -2.04 -4.02 -12.56
N GLY A 135 -2.94 -4.69 -11.82
CA GLY A 135 -2.64 -5.31 -10.54
C GLY A 135 -1.54 -6.37 -10.62
N ASN A 136 -1.55 -7.22 -11.65
CA ASN A 136 -0.48 -8.20 -11.88
C ASN A 136 0.85 -7.54 -12.25
N SER A 137 0.82 -6.47 -13.06
CA SER A 137 2.04 -5.70 -13.38
C SER A 137 2.62 -5.02 -12.16
N LEU A 138 1.79 -4.46 -11.28
CA LEU A 138 2.22 -3.85 -10.03
C LEU A 138 2.80 -4.90 -9.09
N PHE A 139 2.14 -6.05 -8.94
CA PHE A 139 2.64 -7.15 -8.12
C PHE A 139 4.03 -7.64 -8.57
N LEU A 140 4.21 -7.90 -9.87
CA LEU A 140 5.50 -8.35 -10.41
C LEU A 140 6.58 -7.29 -10.23
N PHE A 141 6.23 -6.02 -10.46
CA PHE A 141 7.15 -4.90 -10.29
C PHE A 141 7.54 -4.70 -8.81
N SER A 142 6.57 -4.75 -7.90
CA SER A 142 6.82 -4.69 -6.46
C SER A 142 7.69 -5.86 -6.01
N LEU A 143 7.37 -7.10 -6.40
CA LEU A 143 8.15 -8.29 -6.08
C LEU A 143 9.60 -8.17 -6.59
N ALA A 144 9.77 -7.80 -7.86
CA ALA A 144 11.09 -7.60 -8.45
C ALA A 144 11.88 -6.50 -7.72
N SER A 145 11.23 -5.40 -7.37
CA SER A 145 11.86 -4.31 -6.61
C SER A 145 12.27 -4.75 -5.20
N THR A 146 11.41 -5.48 -4.48
CA THR A 146 11.72 -6.03 -3.15
C THR A 146 12.90 -6.98 -3.21
N VAL A 147 12.94 -7.90 -4.19
CA VAL A 147 14.08 -8.80 -4.38
C VAL A 147 15.35 -8.00 -4.69
N ALA A 148 15.29 -6.98 -5.55
CA ALA A 148 16.44 -6.14 -5.86
C ALA A 148 16.99 -5.42 -4.62
N PHE A 149 16.12 -4.88 -3.76
CA PHE A 149 16.54 -4.25 -2.51
C PHE A 149 17.13 -5.25 -1.50
N LEU A 150 16.58 -6.47 -1.41
CA LEU A 150 17.14 -7.53 -0.56
C LEU A 150 18.54 -7.96 -1.04
N LEU A 151 18.72 -8.10 -2.36
CA LEU A 151 20.02 -8.40 -2.94
C LEU A 151 21.02 -7.26 -2.70
N ALA A 152 20.59 -6.00 -2.89
CA ALA A 152 21.43 -4.84 -2.60
C ALA A 152 21.84 -4.80 -1.12
N LEU A 153 20.90 -5.06 -0.20
CA LEU A 153 21.19 -5.14 1.24
C LEU A 153 22.18 -6.28 1.55
N ALA A 154 21.98 -7.46 0.95
CA ALA A 154 22.89 -8.59 1.13
C ALA A 154 24.32 -8.27 0.66
N VAL A 155 24.45 -7.62 -0.50
CA VAL A 155 25.75 -7.16 -1.03
C VAL A 155 26.39 -6.11 -0.11
N LEU A 156 25.62 -5.14 0.36
CA LEU A 156 26.10 -4.11 1.30
C LEU A 156 26.46 -4.69 2.67
N ALA A 157 25.86 -5.80 3.07
CA ALA A 157 26.21 -6.52 4.30
C ALA A 157 27.45 -7.41 4.15
N LEU A 158 27.92 -7.72 2.92
CA LEU A 158 29.06 -8.63 2.69
C LEU A 158 30.34 -8.24 3.47
N PRO A 159 30.79 -6.97 3.51
CA PRO A 159 32.00 -6.61 4.24
C PRO A 159 31.90 -6.94 5.73
N LEU A 160 30.70 -6.81 6.29
CA LEU A 160 30.42 -7.11 7.70
C LEU A 160 30.37 -8.61 7.95
N LEU A 161 29.76 -9.37 7.04
CA LEU A 161 29.75 -10.83 7.08
C LEU A 161 31.17 -11.40 6.99
N ILE A 162 31.99 -10.88 6.06
CA ILE A 162 33.40 -11.28 5.91
C ILE A 162 34.20 -10.97 7.18
N SER A 163 34.00 -9.79 7.76
CA SER A 163 34.63 -9.43 9.03
C SER A 163 34.21 -10.39 10.14
N PHE A 164 32.91 -10.70 10.25
CA PHE A 164 32.36 -11.60 11.25
C PHE A 164 32.91 -13.03 11.13
N PHE A 165 32.96 -13.61 9.92
CA PHE A 165 33.53 -14.95 9.71
C PHE A 165 35.04 -15.01 9.97
N ARG A 166 35.75 -13.88 9.93
CA ARG A 166 37.19 -13.82 10.20
C ARG A 166 37.51 -13.69 11.68
N THR A 167 36.74 -12.90 12.44
CA THR A 167 36.98 -12.65 13.87
C THR A 167 36.19 -13.58 14.78
N GLY A 168 35.07 -14.15 14.32
CA GLY A 168 34.22 -15.06 15.09
C GLY A 168 33.43 -14.39 16.22
N GLU A 169 33.73 -13.14 16.55
CA GLU A 169 33.11 -12.39 17.64
C GLU A 169 32.45 -11.09 17.15
N PHE A 170 31.22 -10.83 17.62
CA PHE A 170 30.51 -9.56 17.39
C PHE A 170 31.09 -8.38 18.20
N SER A 171 31.90 -8.65 19.23
CA SER A 171 32.52 -7.65 20.11
C SER A 171 33.66 -6.86 19.44
N ASP A 172 34.24 -7.38 18.37
CA ASP A 172 35.41 -6.80 17.70
C ASP A 172 35.05 -5.83 16.56
N PHE A 173 33.80 -5.37 16.48
CA PHE A 173 33.47 -4.29 15.55
C PHE A 173 34.18 -3.00 15.95
N GLY A 174 35.23 -2.68 15.20
CA GLY A 174 35.89 -1.38 15.30
C GLY A 174 34.96 -0.22 14.97
N ALA A 175 35.33 0.98 15.41
CA ALA A 175 34.55 2.20 15.18
C ALA A 175 34.23 2.42 13.68
N TRP A 176 35.13 2.02 12.78
CA TRP A 176 34.90 2.11 11.33
C TRP A 176 33.74 1.23 10.84
N GLN A 177 33.60 -0.01 11.34
CA GLN A 177 32.49 -0.90 10.96
C GLN A 177 31.13 -0.35 11.44
N ILE A 178 31.10 0.26 12.62
CA ILE A 178 29.89 0.91 13.15
C ILE A 178 29.52 2.14 12.30
N VAL A 179 30.50 2.98 11.96
CA VAL A 179 30.27 4.14 11.08
C VAL A 179 29.78 3.69 9.70
N TYR A 180 30.40 2.67 9.11
CA TYR A 180 29.96 2.08 7.84
C TYR A 180 28.50 1.60 7.92
N LEU A 181 28.15 0.84 8.97
CA LEU A 181 26.81 0.35 9.21
C LEU A 181 25.78 1.48 9.29
N VAL A 182 26.04 2.50 10.09
CA VAL A 182 25.13 3.64 10.28
C VAL A 182 24.94 4.40 8.98
N VAL A 183 26.01 4.69 8.25
CA VAL A 183 25.95 5.45 6.99
C VAL A 183 25.21 4.65 5.92
N ILE A 184 25.56 3.38 5.72
CA ILE A 184 24.93 2.52 4.70
C ILE A 184 23.46 2.27 5.03
N ALA A 185 23.13 1.96 6.28
CA ALA A 185 21.73 1.80 6.69
C ALA A 185 20.92 3.07 6.46
N SER A 186 21.49 4.24 6.77
CA SER A 186 20.83 5.53 6.56
C SER A 186 20.59 5.81 5.07
N LEU A 187 21.60 5.59 4.22
CA LEU A 187 21.47 5.77 2.77
C LEU A 187 20.47 4.78 2.15
N PHE A 188 20.51 3.52 2.58
CA PHE A 188 19.57 2.49 2.13
C PHE A 188 18.13 2.84 2.53
N MET A 189 17.93 3.32 3.76
CA MET A 189 16.63 3.76 4.25
C MET A 189 16.09 4.95 3.44
N LEU A 190 16.92 5.95 3.15
CA LEU A 190 16.53 7.09 2.30
C LEU A 190 16.17 6.65 0.88
N ALA A 191 16.96 5.76 0.28
CA ALA A 191 16.68 5.21 -1.05
C ALA A 191 15.38 4.40 -1.09
N TRP A 192 15.13 3.59 -0.06
CA TRP A 192 13.88 2.84 0.10
C TRP A 192 12.67 3.76 0.23
N ILE A 193 12.75 4.80 1.06
CA ILE A 193 11.67 5.78 1.24
C ILE A 193 11.38 6.50 -0.08
N ALA A 194 12.41 6.98 -0.79
CA ALA A 194 12.26 7.62 -2.09
C ALA A 194 11.57 6.70 -3.10
N TRP A 195 11.99 5.43 -3.15
CA TRP A 195 11.36 4.42 -4.00
C TRP A 195 9.89 4.19 -3.64
N ALA A 196 9.58 4.01 -2.35
CA ALA A 196 8.22 3.78 -1.88
C ALA A 196 7.28 4.94 -2.26
N VAL A 197 7.75 6.18 -2.14
CA VAL A 197 7.00 7.37 -2.56
C VAL A 197 6.73 7.35 -4.07
N LEU A 198 7.71 6.99 -4.90
CA LEU A 198 7.49 6.88 -6.35
C LEU A 198 6.45 5.81 -6.69
N VAL A 199 6.49 4.65 -6.03
CA VAL A 199 5.50 3.58 -6.20
C VAL A 199 4.11 4.02 -5.75
N TRP A 200 4.03 4.78 -4.65
CA TRP A 200 2.77 5.32 -4.13
C TRP A 200 2.06 6.20 -5.16
N PHE A 201 2.81 7.09 -5.83
CA PHE A 201 2.26 7.93 -6.90
C PHE A 201 2.04 7.19 -8.22
N ALA A 202 2.78 6.10 -8.47
CA ALA A 202 2.59 5.31 -9.68
C ALA A 202 1.20 4.64 -9.74
N VAL A 203 0.62 4.28 -8.59
CA VAL A 203 -0.69 3.60 -8.53
C VAL A 203 -1.84 4.43 -9.14
N PRO A 204 -2.05 5.71 -8.74
CA PRO A 204 -3.01 6.59 -9.41
C PRO A 204 -2.78 6.75 -10.92
N VAL A 205 -1.51 6.89 -11.33
CA VAL A 205 -1.16 7.04 -12.75
C VAL A 205 -1.48 5.77 -13.54
N MET A 206 -1.18 4.59 -12.98
CA MET A 206 -1.56 3.29 -13.56
C MET A 206 -3.07 3.14 -13.67
N TYR A 207 -3.81 3.54 -12.63
CA TYR A 207 -5.28 3.48 -12.61
C TYR A 207 -5.88 4.31 -13.75
N ARG A 208 -5.34 5.51 -13.99
CA ARG A 208 -5.85 6.43 -15.01
C ARG A 208 -5.44 6.04 -16.43
N ARG A 209 -4.15 5.77 -16.65
CA ARG A 209 -3.58 5.54 -18.00
C ARG A 209 -3.63 4.08 -18.45
N ARG A 210 -4.05 3.14 -17.60
CA ARG A 210 -4.11 1.70 -17.91
C ARG A 210 -2.79 1.15 -18.47
N CYS A 211 -1.68 1.60 -17.88
CA CYS A 211 -0.34 1.25 -18.30
C CYS A 211 0.36 0.34 -17.27
N GLY A 212 1.46 -0.29 -17.70
CA GLY A 212 2.30 -1.11 -16.81
C GLY A 212 3.07 -0.26 -15.79
N ALA A 213 3.51 -0.91 -14.70
CA ALA A 213 4.15 -0.22 -13.57
C ALA A 213 5.41 0.56 -13.97
N LEU A 214 6.25 0.02 -14.86
CA LEU A 214 7.46 0.71 -15.34
C LEU A 214 7.15 1.97 -16.15
N ALA A 215 6.11 1.93 -16.99
CA ALA A 215 5.70 3.09 -17.77
C ALA A 215 5.16 4.19 -16.85
N ALA A 216 4.32 3.82 -15.87
CA ALA A 216 3.82 4.76 -14.87
C ALA A 216 4.95 5.37 -14.02
N LEU A 217 5.92 4.55 -13.60
CA LEU A 217 7.08 5.03 -12.84
C LEU A 217 7.89 6.06 -13.63
N GLY A 218 8.17 5.79 -14.91
CA GLY A 218 8.89 6.73 -15.76
C GLY A 218 8.20 8.09 -15.87
N GLU A 219 6.87 8.10 -15.93
CA GLU A 219 6.09 9.35 -15.94
C GLU A 219 6.11 10.06 -14.58
N VAL A 220 5.97 9.33 -13.47
CA VAL A 220 6.09 9.91 -12.12
C VAL A 220 7.48 10.49 -11.90
N VAL A 221 8.55 9.79 -12.32
CA VAL A 221 9.93 10.29 -12.19
C VAL A 221 10.13 11.57 -12.99
N LYS A 222 9.62 11.64 -14.23
CA LYS A 222 9.66 12.89 -15.02
C LYS A 222 8.89 14.01 -14.32
N LEU A 223 7.72 13.70 -13.74
CA LEU A 223 6.89 14.68 -13.04
C LEU A 223 7.57 15.22 -11.78
N VAL A 224 8.18 14.34 -10.98
CA VAL A 224 8.95 14.70 -9.79
C VAL A 224 10.20 15.50 -10.17
N ALA A 225 10.88 15.13 -11.25
CA ALA A 225 12.05 15.84 -11.75
C ALA A 225 11.69 17.24 -12.28
N ALA A 226 10.52 17.41 -12.89
CA ALA A 226 10.03 18.71 -13.37
C ALA A 226 9.66 19.66 -12.21
N HIS A 227 9.10 19.13 -11.11
CA HIS A 227 8.59 19.93 -10.00
C HIS A 227 8.99 19.40 -8.62
N PRO A 228 10.30 19.35 -8.27
CA PRO A 228 10.76 18.67 -7.06
C PRO A 228 10.25 19.32 -5.76
N ILE A 229 10.11 20.65 -5.72
CA ILE A 229 9.75 21.41 -4.51
C ILE A 229 8.35 21.03 -4.00
N PRO A 230 7.28 21.05 -4.83
CA PRO A 230 5.96 20.56 -4.42
C PRO A 230 5.95 19.14 -3.87
N PHE A 231 6.70 18.21 -4.47
CA PHE A 231 6.76 16.83 -4.00
C PHE A 231 7.44 16.71 -2.63
N VAL A 232 8.54 17.43 -2.42
CA VAL A 232 9.21 17.45 -1.10
C VAL A 232 8.28 18.00 -0.03
N LEU A 233 7.58 19.11 -0.31
CA LEU A 233 6.64 19.69 0.64
C LEU A 233 5.43 18.77 0.88
N PHE A 234 4.93 18.09 -0.15
CA PHE A 234 3.88 17.08 -0.02
C PHE A 234 4.33 15.93 0.89
N VAL A 235 5.55 15.41 0.71
CA VAL A 235 6.10 14.33 1.54
C VAL A 235 6.25 14.80 2.99
N LEU A 236 6.76 16.01 3.21
CA LEU A 236 6.90 16.58 4.55
C LEU A 236 5.54 16.74 5.25
N PHE A 237 4.55 17.29 4.55
CA PHE A 237 3.20 17.46 5.08
C PHE A 237 2.52 16.10 5.32
N SER A 238 2.69 15.15 4.40
CA SER A 238 2.18 13.79 4.55
C SER A 238 2.80 13.07 5.74
N ALA A 239 4.10 13.29 6.02
CA ALA A 239 4.74 12.75 7.22
C ALA A 239 4.09 13.28 8.51
N VAL A 240 3.80 14.58 8.57
CA VAL A 240 3.07 15.19 9.70
C VAL A 240 1.67 14.57 9.84
N LEU A 241 0.95 14.40 8.73
CA LEU A 241 -0.37 13.77 8.74
C LEU A 241 -0.27 12.33 9.26
N VAL A 242 0.64 11.51 8.73
CA VAL A 242 0.83 10.11 9.17
C VAL A 242 1.12 10.03 10.67
N ILE A 243 1.97 10.92 11.19
CA ILE A 243 2.23 11.01 12.65
C ILE A 243 0.94 11.36 13.40
N ALA A 244 0.16 12.34 12.94
CA ALA A 244 -1.12 12.69 13.55
C ALA A 244 -2.12 11.53 13.50
N GLY A 245 -2.20 10.81 12.38
CA GLY A 245 -3.03 9.61 12.22
C GLY A 245 -2.60 8.49 13.17
N ALA A 246 -1.29 8.28 13.35
CA ALA A 246 -0.75 7.29 14.27
C ALA A 246 -1.05 7.63 15.74
N LEU A 247 -1.03 8.92 16.11
CA LEU A 247 -1.43 9.37 17.44
C LEU A 247 -2.93 9.13 17.69
N VAL A 248 -3.77 9.44 16.69
CA VAL A 248 -5.21 9.18 16.75
C VAL A 248 -5.49 7.68 16.88
N SER A 249 -4.83 6.84 16.08
CA SER A 249 -4.99 5.38 16.15
C SER A 249 -4.52 4.81 17.48
N CYS A 250 -3.43 5.33 18.04
CA CYS A 250 -2.94 4.95 19.36
C CYS A 250 -3.98 5.25 20.45
N ALA A 251 -4.53 6.47 20.46
CA ALA A 251 -5.60 6.86 21.37
C ALA A 251 -6.84 5.97 21.21
N LEU A 252 -7.26 5.70 19.98
CA LEU A 252 -8.39 4.81 19.68
C LEU A 252 -8.18 3.38 20.17
N THR A 253 -6.96 2.87 20.04
CA THR A 253 -6.60 1.51 20.49
C THR A 253 -6.68 1.40 22.01
N CYS A 254 -6.22 2.42 22.73
CA CYS A 254 -6.35 2.52 24.18
C CYS A 254 -7.82 2.57 24.64
N VAL A 255 -8.68 3.32 23.94
CA VAL A 255 -10.11 3.46 24.29
C VAL A 255 -10.92 2.20 23.95
N THR A 256 -10.60 1.53 22.85
CA THR A 256 -11.36 0.36 22.37
C THR A 256 -10.87 -0.98 22.93
N CYS A 257 -10.02 -0.97 23.97
CA CYS A 257 -9.50 -2.16 24.66
C CYS A 257 -8.98 -3.23 23.66
N CYS A 258 -8.04 -2.82 22.79
CA CYS A 258 -7.41 -3.66 21.76
C CYS A 258 -8.32 -4.17 20.62
N ILE A 259 -9.62 -3.84 20.58
CA ILE A 259 -10.49 -4.22 19.45
C ILE A 259 -10.00 -3.59 18.14
N ALA A 260 -9.52 -2.34 18.19
CA ALA A 260 -8.91 -1.67 17.04
C ALA A 260 -7.55 -2.27 16.61
N ALA A 261 -6.95 -3.15 17.41
CA ALA A 261 -5.73 -3.87 17.03
C ALA A 261 -6.02 -5.03 16.06
N LEU A 262 -7.28 -5.47 15.94
CA LEU A 262 -7.66 -6.46 14.94
C LEU A 262 -7.50 -5.85 13.53
N PRO A 263 -6.79 -6.52 12.61
CA PRO A 263 -6.31 -5.88 11.39
C PRO A 263 -7.46 -5.38 10.49
N TYR A 264 -8.54 -6.14 10.38
CA TYR A 264 -9.71 -5.69 9.62
C TYR A 264 -10.51 -4.61 10.38
N ILE A 265 -10.84 -4.84 11.65
CA ILE A 265 -11.68 -3.91 12.43
C ILE A 265 -10.98 -2.55 12.59
N GLY A 266 -9.68 -2.54 12.87
CA GLY A 266 -8.87 -1.33 12.91
C GLY A 266 -8.91 -0.55 11.60
N THR A 267 -8.80 -1.22 10.45
CA THR A 267 -8.92 -0.53 9.14
C THR A 267 -10.30 0.03 8.86
N VAL A 268 -11.37 -0.63 9.30
CA VAL A 268 -12.75 -0.16 9.15
C VAL A 268 -13.02 1.06 10.04
N ILE A 269 -12.47 1.07 11.25
CA ILE A 269 -12.58 2.22 12.17
C ILE A 269 -11.76 3.41 11.66
N LEU A 270 -10.53 3.15 11.19
CA LEU A 270 -9.62 4.17 10.64
C LEU A 270 -9.92 4.51 9.17
N LEU A 271 -11.00 3.96 8.59
CA LEU A 271 -11.36 4.15 7.19
C LEU A 271 -11.42 5.63 6.75
N PRO A 272 -11.97 6.56 7.56
CA PRO A 272 -11.96 7.98 7.20
C PRO A 272 -10.55 8.53 7.00
N LEU A 273 -9.58 8.11 7.82
CA LEU A 273 -8.19 8.53 7.68
C LEU A 273 -7.58 7.94 6.41
N TYR A 274 -7.74 6.62 6.18
CA TYR A 274 -7.23 5.98 4.97
C TYR A 274 -7.79 6.61 3.69
N MET A 275 -9.10 6.84 3.64
CA MET A 275 -9.71 7.50 2.48
C MET A 275 -9.19 8.93 2.31
N PHE A 276 -9.07 9.68 3.41
CA PHE A 276 -8.53 11.03 3.37
C PHE A 276 -7.11 11.08 2.78
N TYR A 277 -6.20 10.19 3.18
CA TYR A 277 -4.84 10.13 2.62
C TYR A 277 -4.81 9.84 1.11
N TYR A 278 -5.62 8.87 0.67
CA TYR A 278 -5.70 8.54 -0.75
C TYR A 278 -6.37 9.67 -1.54
N ALA A 279 -7.46 10.24 -1.04
CA ALA A 279 -8.13 11.39 -1.65
C ALA A 279 -7.18 12.59 -1.78
N TYR A 280 -6.40 12.88 -0.74
CA TYR A 280 -5.39 13.93 -0.74
C TYR A 280 -4.33 13.71 -1.81
N THR A 281 -3.83 12.48 -1.94
CA THR A 281 -2.87 12.11 -3.00
C THR A 281 -3.46 12.31 -4.40
N LEU A 282 -4.71 11.90 -4.62
CA LEU A 282 -5.38 12.02 -5.92
C LEU A 282 -5.63 13.49 -6.30
N LEU A 283 -6.09 14.31 -5.36
CA LEU A 283 -6.33 15.75 -5.58
C LEU A 283 -5.05 16.54 -5.76
N PHE A 284 -3.96 16.14 -5.09
CA PHE A 284 -2.63 16.72 -5.33
C PHE A 284 -2.15 16.43 -6.75
N LEU A 285 -2.28 15.18 -7.22
CA LEU A 285 -1.91 14.81 -8.59
C LEU A 285 -2.75 15.55 -9.64
N GLN A 286 -4.01 15.87 -9.34
CA GLN A 286 -4.89 16.63 -10.24
C GLN A 286 -4.34 18.04 -10.59
N GLN A 287 -3.53 18.64 -9.72
CA GLN A 287 -2.96 19.98 -9.96
C GLN A 287 -1.94 20.01 -11.10
N PHE A 288 -1.33 18.86 -11.44
CA PHE A 288 -0.29 18.77 -12.46
C PHE A 288 -0.81 18.60 -13.89
N GLY A 289 -2.14 18.59 -14.09
CA GLY A 289 -2.77 18.62 -15.41
C GLY A 289 -3.83 17.54 -15.63
N ARG A 290 -4.55 17.63 -16.77
CA ARG A 290 -5.64 16.70 -17.16
C ARG A 290 -5.20 15.24 -17.27
N ASP A 291 -3.91 15.02 -17.53
CA ASP A 291 -3.32 13.70 -17.69
C ASP A 291 -3.10 12.97 -16.36
N SER A 292 -2.96 13.72 -15.27
CA SER A 292 -2.80 13.22 -13.91
C SER A 292 -4.13 13.20 -13.13
N ASP A 293 -5.20 13.74 -13.73
CA ASP A 293 -6.54 13.73 -13.15
C ASP A 293 -7.16 12.32 -13.22
N ALA A 294 -7.31 11.69 -12.05
CA ALA A 294 -7.93 10.38 -11.90
C ALA A 294 -9.41 10.37 -12.33
N TRP A 295 -10.09 11.52 -12.32
CA TRP A 295 -11.52 11.67 -12.70
C TRP A 295 -11.74 12.04 -14.16
N GLY A 296 -10.68 12.37 -14.93
CA GLY A 296 -10.80 12.95 -16.27
C GLY A 296 -11.47 12.06 -17.34
N GLY A 297 -11.85 10.83 -17.01
CA GLY A 297 -12.60 9.91 -17.89
C GLY A 297 -14.07 9.70 -17.47
N LEU A 298 -14.42 10.01 -16.21
CA LEU A 298 -15.77 9.86 -15.69
C LEU A 298 -16.67 11.05 -16.06
N ALA A 299 -16.09 12.23 -16.25
CA ALA A 299 -16.83 13.41 -16.71
C ALA A 299 -17.34 13.27 -18.16
N ALA A 300 -16.84 12.29 -18.91
CA ALA A 300 -17.23 12.02 -20.30
C ALA A 300 -18.34 10.95 -20.42
N GLU A 301 -18.81 10.37 -19.31
CA GLU A 301 -19.98 9.50 -19.30
C GLU A 301 -21.20 10.33 -18.88
N PRO A 302 -21.89 11.01 -19.82
CA PRO A 302 -23.17 11.61 -19.50
C PRO A 302 -24.10 10.50 -19.03
N ALA A 303 -24.84 10.76 -17.96
CA ALA A 303 -25.93 9.94 -17.49
C ALA A 303 -26.78 9.47 -18.68
N SER A 304 -26.64 8.21 -19.07
CA SER A 304 -27.62 7.56 -19.90
C SER A 304 -28.79 7.24 -18.97
N PRO A 305 -29.99 7.84 -19.15
CA PRO A 305 -31.17 7.26 -18.57
C PRO A 305 -31.36 5.93 -19.30
N ARG A 306 -31.18 4.82 -18.58
CA ARG A 306 -31.71 3.53 -19.01
C ARG A 306 -33.23 3.67 -19.04
N THR A 307 -33.76 4.10 -20.17
CA THR A 307 -35.17 3.96 -20.53
C THR A 307 -35.28 2.70 -21.38
N ASP A 308 -35.08 1.55 -20.76
CA ASP A 308 -35.54 0.27 -21.32
C ASP A 308 -36.91 -0.02 -20.72
N GLU A 309 -37.92 0.74 -21.16
CA GLU A 309 -39.32 0.36 -21.05
C GLU A 309 -39.82 0.14 -22.48
N PRO A 310 -40.09 -1.10 -22.91
CA PRO A 310 -40.60 -1.36 -24.26
C PRO A 310 -42.03 -0.79 -24.38
N PRO A 311 -42.40 -0.18 -25.51
CA PRO A 311 -43.72 0.42 -25.67
C PRO A 311 -44.81 -0.66 -25.62
N LEU A 312 -45.77 -0.47 -24.70
CA LEU A 312 -47.03 -1.21 -24.61
C LEU A 312 -47.70 -1.23 -25.99
N SER A 313 -47.84 -2.42 -26.56
CA SER A 313 -48.64 -2.69 -27.75
C SER A 313 -50.11 -2.34 -27.48
N GLN A 314 -50.64 -1.35 -28.19
CA GLN A 314 -52.07 -1.05 -28.20
C GLN A 314 -52.85 -2.20 -28.89
N PRO A 315 -54.04 -2.59 -28.39
CA PRO A 315 -54.86 -3.60 -29.05
C PRO A 315 -55.55 -3.02 -30.30
N PRO A 316 -55.73 -3.80 -31.38
CA PRO A 316 -56.36 -3.33 -32.61
C PRO A 316 -57.88 -3.09 -32.43
N PRO A 317 -58.48 -2.11 -33.13
CA PRO A 317 -59.91 -1.85 -33.04
C PRO A 317 -60.73 -2.93 -33.77
N LEU A 318 -61.85 -3.31 -33.14
CA LEU A 318 -62.86 -4.22 -33.68
C LEU A 318 -63.48 -3.64 -34.98
N PRO A 319 -63.59 -4.43 -36.06
CA PRO A 319 -64.41 -4.05 -37.21
C PRO A 319 -65.90 -4.29 -36.93
N MET A 320 -66.75 -3.39 -37.44
CA MET A 320 -68.20 -3.59 -37.59
C MET A 320 -68.51 -4.73 -38.57
#